data_AF-A0A314YK89-F1
#
_entry.id   AF-A0A314YK89-F1
#
_cell.length_a   1.000
_cell.length_b   1.000
_cell.length_c   1.000
_cell.angle_alpha   90.00
_cell.angle_beta   90.00
_cell.angle_gamma   90.00
#
_symmetry.space_group_name_H-M   'P 1'
#
loop_
_entity.id
_entity.type
_entity.pdbx_description
1 polymer ?
#
loop_
_entity_poly.entity_id
_entity_poly.type
_entity_poly.pdbx_seq_one_letter_code
_entity_poly.pdbx_strand_id
1 'polypeptide(L)'
;MALQIEDQYVESLSSMGHKLSVKNFIWSTEEWPEINHDDFADADDIPVISLQGVLDGRKNPNYDKVCQVMVKACEKWGFFKLVDHGVALETIESFMGSLNGLFDLPMEQKLKGVRSASLPLGYCATNPDYGKNLPWAEISQLLQSPQQVVGFATKVFGDQHQPFR
;
A
#
# COMPACT_ATOMS: atom_id res chain seq x y z
N MET A 1 -27.05 11.52 -19.17
CA MET A 1 -26.65 11.94 -17.80
C MET A 1 -25.31 11.32 -17.40
N ALA A 2 -25.11 9.99 -17.55
CA ALA A 2 -23.83 9.33 -17.24
C ALA A 2 -22.60 9.92 -17.97
N LEU A 3 -22.71 10.14 -19.28
CA LEU A 3 -21.62 10.72 -20.10
C LEU A 3 -21.15 12.12 -19.63
N GLN A 4 -22.00 12.89 -18.94
CA GLN A 4 -21.61 14.22 -18.45
C GLN A 4 -20.75 14.15 -17.17
N ILE A 5 -20.87 13.07 -16.39
CA ILE A 5 -20.09 12.89 -15.15
C ILE A 5 -18.68 12.39 -15.48
N GLU A 6 -18.54 11.55 -16.51
CA GLU A 6 -17.24 11.00 -16.91
C GLU A 6 -16.25 12.08 -17.39
N ASP A 7 -16.76 13.12 -18.05
CA ASP A 7 -15.98 14.27 -18.49
C ASP A 7 -15.82 15.35 -17.39
N GLN A 8 -16.40 15.14 -16.20
CA GLN A 8 -16.25 16.06 -15.09
C GLN A 8 -14.79 16.10 -14.63
N TYR A 9 -14.30 17.32 -14.40
CA TYR A 9 -12.95 17.55 -13.91
C TYR A 9 -12.79 16.97 -12.51
N VAL A 10 -11.70 16.23 -12.32
CA VAL A 10 -11.24 15.83 -11.00
C VAL A 10 -10.21 16.86 -10.57
N GLU A 11 -10.44 17.51 -9.43
CA GLU A 11 -9.40 18.33 -8.80
C GLU A 11 -8.20 17.43 -8.53
N SER A 12 -7.21 17.53 -9.41
CA SER A 12 -6.01 16.73 -9.31
C SER A 12 -5.22 17.25 -8.13
N LEU A 13 -5.01 16.36 -7.17
CA LEU A 13 -4.09 16.59 -6.06
C LEU A 13 -2.63 16.66 -6.54
N SER A 14 -2.35 16.37 -7.81
CA SER A 14 -1.01 16.44 -8.41
C SER A 14 -0.71 17.78 -9.08
N SER A 15 0.53 18.23 -8.92
CA SER A 15 1.12 19.40 -9.60
C SER A 15 1.41 19.19 -11.09
N MET A 16 0.97 18.08 -11.68
CA MET A 16 1.40 17.63 -13.01
C MET A 16 0.85 18.48 -14.17
N GLY A 17 0.08 19.55 -13.92
CA GLY A 17 -0.43 20.46 -14.97
C GLY A 17 -1.42 19.83 -15.96
N HIS A 18 -1.58 18.52 -15.94
CA HIS A 18 -2.55 17.78 -16.74
C HIS A 18 -3.91 17.79 -16.04
N LYS A 19 -4.94 18.23 -16.77
CA LYS A 19 -6.31 18.14 -16.28
C LYS A 19 -6.77 16.69 -16.35
N LEU A 20 -7.10 16.12 -15.19
CA LEU A 20 -7.73 14.80 -15.09
C LEU A 20 -9.25 14.94 -15.06
N SER A 21 -9.94 13.89 -15.49
CA SER A 21 -11.39 13.78 -15.46
C SER A 21 -11.79 12.41 -14.92
N VAL A 22 -13.05 12.24 -14.52
CA VAL A 22 -13.54 11.01 -13.89
C VAL A 22 -13.26 9.78 -14.77
N LYS A 23 -13.38 9.90 -16.10
CA LYS A 23 -13.07 8.81 -17.05
C LYS A 23 -11.67 8.24 -16.94
N ASN A 24 -10.70 9.00 -16.42
CA ASN A 24 -9.34 8.48 -16.23
C ASN A 24 -9.27 7.41 -15.13
N PHE A 25 -10.25 7.38 -14.23
CA PHE A 25 -10.34 6.45 -13.10
C PHE A 25 -11.37 5.33 -13.33
N ILE A 26 -12.15 5.40 -14.40
CA ILE A 26 -13.07 4.33 -14.79
C ILE A 26 -12.25 3.24 -15.45
N TRP A 27 -12.28 2.04 -14.86
CA TRP A 27 -11.61 0.89 -15.41
C TRP A 27 -12.31 0.43 -16.68
N SER A 28 -11.53 -0.01 -17.67
CA SER A 28 -12.11 -0.49 -18.92
C SER A 28 -12.89 -1.79 -18.69
N THR A 29 -13.93 -1.99 -19.49
CA THR A 29 -14.86 -3.11 -19.34
C THR A 29 -14.19 -4.48 -19.43
N GLU A 30 -13.05 -4.56 -20.11
CA GLU A 30 -12.23 -5.77 -20.23
C GLU A 30 -11.51 -6.15 -18.93
N GLU A 31 -11.37 -5.21 -17.99
CA GLU A 31 -10.72 -5.42 -16.70
C GLU A 31 -11.73 -5.51 -15.55
N TRP A 32 -13.03 -5.47 -15.85
CA TRP A 32 -14.05 -5.63 -14.82
C TRP A 32 -14.07 -7.07 -14.29
N PRO A 33 -14.35 -7.26 -12.99
CA PRO A 33 -14.51 -8.60 -12.45
C PRO A 33 -15.61 -9.36 -13.19
N GLU A 34 -15.30 -10.60 -13.61
CA GLU A 34 -16.28 -11.50 -14.23
C GLU A 34 -17.26 -12.10 -13.20
N ILE A 35 -16.91 -12.01 -11.92
CA ILE A 35 -17.67 -12.56 -10.80
C ILE A 35 -18.41 -11.40 -10.12
N ASN A 36 -19.66 -11.64 -9.73
CA ASN A 36 -20.43 -10.62 -9.01
C ASN A 36 -19.81 -10.35 -7.63
N HIS A 37 -19.88 -9.10 -7.19
CA HIS A 37 -19.35 -8.65 -5.91
C HIS A 37 -19.95 -9.34 -4.66
N ASP A 38 -21.06 -10.07 -4.83
CA ASP A 38 -21.81 -10.80 -3.81
C ASP A 38 -21.80 -12.33 -4.02
N ASP A 39 -21.21 -12.80 -5.13
CA ASP A 39 -21.06 -14.23 -5.44
C ASP A 39 -19.78 -14.78 -4.80
N PHE A 40 -19.77 -14.74 -3.47
CA PHE A 40 -18.73 -15.41 -2.69
C PHE A 40 -19.01 -16.91 -2.74
N ALA A 41 -18.17 -17.67 -3.45
CA ALA A 41 -18.17 -19.12 -3.28
C ALA A 41 -17.96 -19.44 -1.79
N ASP A 42 -18.69 -20.41 -1.23
CA ASP A 42 -18.49 -20.97 0.12
C ASP A 42 -17.13 -21.73 0.26
N ALA A 43 -16.12 -21.31 -0.49
CA ALA A 43 -14.89 -22.02 -0.76
C ALA A 43 -13.77 -21.45 0.11
N ASP A 44 -13.53 -22.14 1.23
CA ASP A 44 -12.34 -22.07 2.09
C ASP A 44 -11.82 -20.66 2.45
N ASP A 45 -11.77 -20.30 3.73
CA ASP A 45 -11.14 -19.02 4.11
C ASP A 45 -9.65 -18.94 3.72
N ILE A 46 -9.19 -17.73 3.39
CA ILE A 46 -7.77 -17.43 3.20
C ILE A 46 -6.98 -17.99 4.40
N PRO A 47 -5.94 -18.82 4.17
CA PRO A 47 -5.24 -19.50 5.26
C PRO A 47 -4.66 -18.51 6.29
N VAL A 48 -4.89 -18.79 7.57
CA VAL A 48 -4.29 -18.08 8.70
C VAL A 48 -3.21 -18.98 9.30
N ILE A 49 -1.97 -18.50 9.35
CA ILE A 49 -0.81 -19.27 9.81
C ILE A 49 -0.19 -18.56 11.01
N SER A 50 -0.14 -19.26 12.14
CA SER A 50 0.55 -18.79 13.35
C SER A 50 2.05 -19.10 13.27
N LEU A 51 2.89 -18.12 13.63
CA LEU A 51 4.33 -18.32 13.83
C LEU A 51 4.67 -18.65 15.29
N GLN A 52 3.66 -18.87 16.15
CA GLN A 52 3.89 -19.30 17.51
C GLN A 52 4.70 -20.61 17.54
N GLY A 53 5.74 -20.64 18.38
CA GLY A 53 6.61 -21.81 18.51
C GLY A 53 7.63 -22.00 17.38
N VAL A 54 7.78 -21.02 16.47
CA VAL A 54 8.89 -20.96 15.49
C VAL A 54 9.67 -19.62 15.54
N LEU A 55 9.29 -18.72 16.45
CA LEU A 55 9.92 -17.39 16.60
C LEU A 55 11.39 -17.43 17.04
N ASP A 56 11.84 -18.53 17.64
CA ASP A 56 13.24 -18.71 18.06
C ASP A 56 14.18 -19.08 16.89
N GLY A 57 13.62 -19.27 15.69
CA GLY A 57 14.35 -19.62 14.47
C GLY A 57 14.97 -21.02 14.48
N ARG A 58 14.67 -21.85 15.50
CA ARG A 58 15.25 -23.19 15.60
C ARG A 58 14.52 -24.14 14.65
N LYS A 59 15.30 -24.85 13.83
CA LYS A 59 14.78 -25.95 13.00
C LYS A 59 14.38 -27.12 13.90
N ASN A 60 13.08 -27.22 14.16
CA ASN A 60 12.45 -28.28 14.93
C ASN A 60 11.23 -28.81 14.16
N PRO A 61 10.57 -29.90 14.59
CA PRO A 61 9.41 -30.44 13.87
C PRO A 61 8.25 -29.45 13.68
N ASN A 62 8.11 -28.45 14.57
CA ASN A 62 7.10 -27.40 14.43
C ASN A 62 7.48 -26.42 13.30
N TYR A 63 8.75 -26.04 13.20
CA TYR A 63 9.28 -25.24 12.08
C TYR A 63 8.96 -25.88 10.73
N ASP A 64 9.28 -27.16 10.56
CA ASP A 64 9.03 -27.88 9.31
C ASP A 64 7.53 -27.95 8.97
N LYS A 65 6.68 -28.15 9.99
CA LYS A 65 5.22 -28.14 9.84
C LYS A 65 4.71 -26.77 9.37
N VAL A 66 5.16 -25.68 9.98
CA VAL A 66 4.76 -24.31 9.57
C VAL A 66 5.21 -24.04 8.14
N CYS A 67 6.45 -24.38 7.77
CA CYS A 67 6.93 -24.24 6.39
C CYS A 67 6.07 -25.03 5.39
N GLN A 68 5.71 -26.27 5.70
CA GLN A 68 4.85 -27.07 4.82
C GLN A 68 3.45 -26.46 4.65
N VAL A 69 2.87 -25.90 5.72
CA VAL A 69 1.57 -25.21 5.64
C VAL A 69 1.68 -23.95 4.80
N MET A 70 2.74 -23.16 4.96
CA MET A 70 2.99 -21.96 4.14
C MET A 70 3.16 -22.32 2.66
N VAL A 71 3.91 -23.37 2.33
CA VAL A 71 4.06 -23.84 0.94
C VAL A 71 2.72 -24.24 0.35
N LYS A 72 1.92 -25.04 1.06
CA LYS A 72 0.58 -25.44 0.59
C LYS A 72 -0.37 -24.26 0.41
N ALA A 73 -0.29 -23.25 1.28
CA ALA A 73 -1.05 -22.03 1.14
C ALA A 73 -0.61 -21.25 -0.11
N CYS A 74 0.70 -21.11 -0.36
CA CYS A 74 1.19 -20.52 -1.60
C CYS A 74 0.75 -21.30 -2.86
N GLU A 75 0.79 -22.64 -2.83
CA GLU A 75 0.39 -23.49 -3.98
C GLU A 75 -1.10 -23.37 -4.29
N LYS A 76 -1.96 -23.31 -3.27
CA LYS A 76 -3.42 -23.24 -3.44
C LYS A 76 -3.93 -21.82 -3.65
N TRP A 77 -3.40 -20.85 -2.90
CA TRP A 77 -3.92 -19.49 -2.80
C TRP A 77 -3.00 -18.42 -3.36
N GLY A 78 -1.68 -18.65 -3.37
CA GLY A 78 -0.68 -17.62 -3.67
C GLY A 78 -0.40 -16.63 -2.53
N PHE A 79 -1.18 -16.66 -1.44
CA PHE A 79 -1.01 -15.82 -0.26
C PHE A 79 -1.64 -16.43 1.00
N PHE A 80 -1.35 -15.85 2.17
CA PHE A 80 -1.89 -16.24 3.47
C PHE A 80 -1.80 -15.06 4.47
N LYS A 81 -2.52 -15.14 5.58
CA LYS A 81 -2.43 -14.20 6.71
C LYS A 81 -1.49 -14.78 7.77
N LEU A 82 -0.58 -13.97 8.29
CA LEU A 82 0.28 -14.35 9.42
C LEU A 82 -0.29 -13.81 10.73
N VAL A 83 -0.28 -14.65 11.77
CA VAL A 83 -0.59 -14.27 13.16
C VAL A 83 0.54 -14.75 14.08
N ASP A 84 0.59 -14.23 15.30
CA ASP A 84 1.64 -14.55 16.29
C ASP A 84 3.06 -14.38 15.73
N HIS A 85 3.26 -13.41 14.83
CA HIS A 85 4.50 -13.19 14.10
C HIS A 85 5.61 -12.52 14.92
N GLY A 86 5.35 -12.22 16.20
CA GLY A 86 6.34 -11.67 17.13
C GLY A 86 6.64 -10.17 16.97
N VAL A 87 5.91 -9.47 16.09
CA VAL A 87 5.99 -7.99 16.02
C VAL A 87 5.03 -7.43 17.07
N ALA A 88 5.54 -6.59 17.96
CA ALA A 88 4.77 -5.97 19.02
C ALA A 88 3.60 -5.15 18.46
N LEU A 89 2.44 -5.21 19.12
CA LEU A 89 1.24 -4.51 18.67
C LEU A 89 1.45 -3.00 18.68
N GLU A 90 2.17 -2.50 19.69
CA GLU A 90 2.51 -1.09 19.86
C GLU A 90 3.32 -0.56 18.67
N THR A 91 4.20 -1.40 18.09
CA THR A 91 4.95 -1.05 16.87
C THR A 91 4.02 -0.89 15.66
N ILE A 92 3.03 -1.78 15.52
CA ILE A 92 2.06 -1.73 14.42
C ILE A 92 1.18 -0.50 14.56
N GLU A 93 0.64 -0.25 15.76
CA GLU A 93 -0.20 0.91 16.06
C GLU A 93 0.57 2.23 15.86
N SER A 94 1.81 2.31 16.33
CA SER A 94 2.67 3.48 16.12
C SER A 94 2.95 3.73 14.63
N PHE A 95 3.17 2.66 13.85
CA PHE A 95 3.39 2.75 12.41
C PHE A 95 2.13 3.22 11.69
N MET A 96 0.96 2.62 11.98
CA MET A 96 -0.32 3.04 11.41
C MET A 96 -0.66 4.49 11.77
N GLY A 97 -0.44 4.91 13.03
CA GLY A 97 -0.65 6.29 13.45
C GLY A 97 0.25 7.28 12.70
N SER A 98 1.52 6.92 12.47
CA SER A 98 2.45 7.75 11.68
C SER A 98 2.05 7.85 10.20
N LEU A 99 1.55 6.76 9.61
CA LEU A 99 1.04 6.75 8.24
C LEU A 99 -0.22 7.61 8.10
N ASN A 100 -1.19 7.45 9.00
CA ASN A 100 -2.39 8.28 9.00
C ASN A 100 -2.01 9.76 9.14
N GLY A 101 -1.12 10.09 10.09
CA GLY A 101 -0.62 11.45 10.26
C GLY A 101 0.06 12.03 9.02
N LEU A 102 0.79 11.21 8.25
CA LEU A 102 1.38 11.63 6.97
C LEU A 102 0.29 11.94 5.93
N PHE A 103 -0.71 11.08 5.76
CA PHE A 103 -1.75 11.26 4.73
C PHE A 103 -2.79 12.32 5.08
N ASP A 104 -2.98 12.61 6.37
CA ASP A 104 -3.81 13.70 6.88
C ASP A 104 -3.16 15.10 6.69
N LEU A 105 -1.87 15.18 6.36
CA LEU A 105 -1.21 16.45 6.08
C LEU A 105 -1.85 17.16 4.86
N PRO A 106 -1.83 18.50 4.85
CA PRO A 106 -2.20 19.27 3.67
C PRO A 106 -1.41 18.83 2.43
N MET A 107 -2.07 18.85 1.27
CA MET A 107 -1.48 18.41 0.00
C MET A 107 -0.14 19.09 -0.31
N GLU A 108 -0.06 20.40 -0.05
CA GLU A 108 1.17 21.18 -0.26
C GLU A 108 2.38 20.63 0.52
N GLN A 109 2.16 20.06 1.72
CA GLN A 109 3.22 19.45 2.52
C GLN A 109 3.60 18.08 1.95
N LYS A 110 2.60 17.25 1.61
CA LYS A 110 2.84 15.92 1.01
C LYS A 110 3.61 16.03 -0.31
N LEU A 111 3.28 17.03 -1.14
CA LEU A 111 3.95 17.30 -2.42
C LEU A 111 5.43 17.67 -2.29
N LYS A 112 5.92 18.09 -1.12
CA LYS A 112 7.38 18.28 -0.89
C LYS A 112 8.14 16.96 -0.96
N GLY A 113 7.47 15.85 -0.64
CA GLY A 113 8.01 14.49 -0.73
C GLY A 113 7.77 13.80 -2.06
N VAL A 114 7.36 14.52 -3.11
CA VAL A 114 7.06 13.94 -4.42
C VAL A 114 8.29 13.25 -5.04
N ARG A 115 8.05 12.19 -5.82
CA ARG A 115 9.10 11.52 -6.61
C ARG A 115 9.88 12.53 -7.45
N SER A 116 11.20 12.44 -7.41
CA SER A 116 12.10 13.30 -8.18
C SER A 116 13.41 12.57 -8.51
N ALA A 117 14.29 13.19 -9.31
CA ALA A 117 15.59 12.59 -9.63
C ALA A 117 16.45 12.27 -8.39
N SER A 118 16.29 13.02 -7.29
CA SER A 118 17.01 12.78 -6.03
C SER A 118 16.25 11.91 -5.03
N LEU A 119 14.99 11.59 -5.33
CA LEU A 119 14.10 10.79 -4.49
C LEU A 119 13.22 9.93 -5.42
N PRO A 120 13.76 8.83 -5.98
CA PRO A 120 13.10 8.08 -7.05
C PRO A 120 11.81 7.38 -6.59
N LEU A 121 11.73 7.08 -5.29
CA LEU A 121 10.53 6.63 -4.59
C LEU A 121 10.09 7.76 -3.65
N GLY A 122 8.82 8.12 -3.68
CA GLY A 122 8.28 9.18 -2.86
C GLY A 122 6.75 9.22 -2.94
N TYR A 123 6.20 10.38 -2.62
CA TYR A 123 4.76 10.61 -2.66
C TYR A 123 4.25 10.80 -4.10
N CYS A 124 3.08 10.25 -4.37
CA CYS A 124 2.31 10.38 -5.61
C CYS A 124 0.83 10.57 -5.27
N ALA A 125 0.32 11.76 -5.59
CA ALA A 125 -1.11 12.06 -5.46
C ALA A 125 -1.97 11.35 -6.51
N THR A 126 -1.39 11.15 -7.69
CA THR A 126 -1.97 10.38 -8.81
C THR A 126 -0.84 9.55 -9.37
N ASN A 127 -1.07 8.28 -9.71
CA ASN A 127 -0.01 7.41 -10.26
C ASN A 127 -0.10 7.35 -11.79
N PRO A 128 0.49 8.32 -12.52
CA PRO A 128 0.37 8.40 -13.97
C PRO A 128 1.03 7.23 -14.69
N ASP A 129 1.92 6.48 -14.02
CA ASP A 129 2.64 5.34 -14.60
C ASP A 129 1.68 4.21 -15.04
N TYR A 130 0.42 4.22 -14.56
CA TYR A 130 -0.63 3.32 -15.03
C TYR A 130 -1.07 3.60 -16.48
N GLY A 131 -0.91 4.83 -16.98
CA GLY A 131 -1.31 5.26 -18.32
C GLY A 131 -2.83 5.37 -18.56
N LYS A 132 -3.60 4.34 -18.18
CA LYS A 132 -5.08 4.27 -18.17
C LYS A 132 -5.56 3.63 -16.87
N ASN A 133 -6.86 3.66 -16.60
CA ASN A 133 -7.47 3.00 -15.43
C ASN A 133 -6.79 3.41 -14.12
N LEU A 134 -6.62 4.74 -13.94
CA LEU A 134 -5.89 5.29 -12.81
C LEU A 134 -6.55 4.85 -11.49
N PRO A 135 -5.77 4.42 -10.49
CA PRO A 135 -6.33 4.08 -9.19
C PRO A 135 -6.82 5.35 -8.49
N TRP A 136 -7.95 5.24 -7.79
CA TRP A 136 -8.42 6.28 -6.88
C TRP A 136 -7.67 6.19 -5.54
N ALA A 137 -6.37 6.48 -5.56
CA ALA A 137 -5.51 6.36 -4.39
C ALA A 137 -4.33 7.32 -4.44
N GLU A 138 -3.94 7.82 -3.26
CA GLU A 138 -2.62 8.39 -3.04
C GLU A 138 -1.63 7.28 -2.65
N ILE A 139 -0.38 7.41 -3.06
CA ILE A 139 0.66 6.40 -2.81
C ILE A 139 1.92 7.08 -2.28
N SER A 140 2.51 6.54 -1.22
CA SER A 140 3.86 6.92 -0.77
C SER A 140 4.76 5.70 -0.83
N GLN A 141 5.81 5.78 -1.64
CA GLN A 141 6.81 4.71 -1.75
C GLN A 141 8.11 5.20 -1.12
N LEU A 142 8.69 4.38 -0.24
CA LEU A 142 9.96 4.69 0.41
C LEU A 142 10.89 3.50 0.24
N LEU A 143 12.13 3.76 -0.14
CA LEU A 143 13.16 2.74 -0.10
C LEU A 143 13.49 2.43 1.36
N GLN A 144 13.70 1.17 1.71
CA GLN A 144 14.18 0.75 3.03
C GLN A 144 15.68 1.10 3.21
N SER A 145 16.01 2.38 3.07
CA SER A 145 17.31 2.99 3.27
C SER A 145 17.13 4.14 4.27
N PRO A 146 17.85 4.15 5.40
CA PRO A 146 17.76 5.23 6.36
C PRO A 146 17.99 6.61 5.73
N GLN A 147 18.93 6.71 4.79
CA GLN A 147 19.24 7.96 4.09
C GLN A 147 18.06 8.45 3.25
N GLN A 148 17.38 7.56 2.52
CA GLN A 148 16.22 7.91 1.69
C GLN A 148 15.01 8.27 2.56
N VAL A 149 14.76 7.52 3.64
CA VAL A 149 13.66 7.80 4.58
C VAL A 149 13.86 9.14 5.26
N VAL A 150 15.08 9.44 5.73
CA VAL A 150 15.41 10.75 6.31
C VAL A 150 15.28 11.84 5.25
N GLY A 151 15.78 11.62 4.03
CA GLY A 151 15.65 12.58 2.93
C GLY A 151 14.20 12.92 2.59
N PHE A 152 13.30 11.93 2.59
CA PHE A 152 11.86 12.15 2.47
C PHE A 152 11.32 12.94 3.68
N ALA A 153 11.63 12.49 4.89
CA ALA A 153 11.11 13.09 6.12
C ALA A 153 11.52 14.55 6.27
N THR A 154 12.78 14.90 5.98
CA THR A 154 13.27 16.29 6.03
C THR A 154 12.52 17.18 5.04
N LYS A 155 12.18 16.67 3.84
CA LYS A 155 11.42 17.45 2.85
C LYS A 155 9.99 17.70 3.29
N VAL A 156 9.32 16.69 3.85
CA VAL A 156 7.90 16.73 4.21
C VAL A 156 7.66 17.41 5.57
N PHE A 157 8.42 17.02 6.59
CA PHE A 157 8.23 17.44 7.97
C PHE A 157 9.23 18.51 8.45
N GLY A 158 10.24 18.85 7.65
CA GLY A 158 11.33 19.72 8.12
C GLY A 158 12.06 19.10 9.31
N ASP A 159 12.31 19.86 10.37
CA ASP A 159 12.96 19.37 11.59
C ASP A 159 12.03 18.56 12.50
N GLN A 160 10.74 18.44 12.15
CA GLN A 160 9.72 17.72 12.93
C GLN A 160 9.69 16.22 12.61
N HIS A 161 10.86 15.60 12.42
CA HIS A 161 10.99 14.15 12.31
C HIS A 161 12.01 13.62 13.32
N GLN A 162 11.82 12.37 13.73
CA GLN A 162 12.80 11.64 14.53
C GLN A 162 13.04 10.29 13.87
N PRO A 163 14.30 9.81 13.80
CA PRO A 163 14.56 8.43 13.41
C PRO A 163 13.81 7.47 14.32
N PHE A 164 13.35 6.35 13.77
CA PHE A 164 12.82 5.26 14.57
C PHE A 164 13.91 4.80 15.54
N ARG A 165 13.61 4.79 16.85
CA ARG A 165 14.54 4.40 17.91
C ARG A 165 14.47 2.91 18.19
#